data_AF-A0A2G5B9G9-F1
#
_entry.id   AF-A0A2G5B9G9-F1
#
_cell.length_a   1.000
_cell.length_b   1.000
_cell.length_c   1.000
_cell.angle_alpha   90.00
_cell.angle_beta   90.00
_cell.angle_gamma   90.00
#
_symmetry.space_group_name_H-M   'P 1'
#
loop_
_entity.id
_entity.type
_entity.pdbx_description
1 polymer ?
#
loop_
_entity_poly.entity_id
_entity_poly.type
_entity_poly.pdbx_seq_one_letter_code
_entity_poly.pdbx_strand_id
1 'polypeptide(L)'
;MARYSGRDPNDLTTTEKKKTLYPLYRRARHLDRKWTITCTKPDEFTLLGMIPVFGDTVSTMLAIGYFWRVRNTFALPKEISNKMIKNIGLHVVISILPMIGWILRRIFGVNKRNYKILERYVMSEASHNAAESTSAEST
;
A
#
# COMPACT_ATOMS: atom_id res chain seq x y z
N MET A 1 -10.19 -23.05 2.10
CA MET A 1 -9.83 -22.30 0.87
C MET A 1 -11.02 -22.40 -0.06
N ALA A 2 -11.58 -21.29 -0.59
CA ALA A 2 -12.59 -21.40 -1.64
C ALA A 2 -11.91 -22.06 -2.85
N ARG A 3 -12.32 -23.28 -3.19
CA ARG A 3 -11.88 -23.94 -4.43
C ARG A 3 -12.51 -23.16 -5.58
N TYR A 4 -11.68 -22.57 -6.43
CA TYR A 4 -12.14 -21.94 -7.66
C TYR A 4 -12.77 -23.05 -8.51
N SER A 5 -14.06 -22.92 -8.82
CA SER A 5 -14.88 -24.02 -9.36
C SER A 5 -14.57 -24.35 -10.82
N GLY A 6 -13.72 -23.60 -11.52
CA GLY A 6 -13.46 -23.77 -12.96
C GLY A 6 -14.67 -23.51 -13.87
N ARG A 7 -15.83 -23.12 -13.30
CA ARG A 7 -17.05 -22.72 -14.01
C ARG A 7 -16.96 -21.26 -14.42
N ASP A 8 -17.54 -20.92 -15.58
CA ASP A 8 -17.59 -19.55 -16.09
C ASP A 8 -18.40 -18.67 -15.11
N PRO A 9 -17.88 -17.50 -14.68
CA PRO A 9 -18.55 -16.62 -13.72
C PRO A 9 -19.96 -16.17 -14.12
N ASN A 10 -20.31 -16.20 -15.41
CA ASN A 10 -21.65 -15.87 -15.89
C ASN A 10 -22.69 -16.96 -15.60
N ASP A 11 -22.26 -18.20 -15.37
CA ASP A 11 -23.16 -19.34 -15.19
C ASP A 11 -23.62 -19.51 -13.72
N LEU A 12 -23.05 -18.73 -12.79
CA LEU A 12 -23.33 -18.87 -11.37
C LEU A 12 -24.62 -18.13 -10.98
N THR A 13 -25.48 -18.84 -10.25
CA THR A 13 -26.64 -18.25 -9.61
C THR A 13 -26.23 -17.21 -8.56
N THR A 14 -27.08 -16.20 -8.33
CA THR A 14 -26.86 -15.14 -7.32
C THR A 14 -26.50 -15.70 -5.93
N THR A 15 -27.09 -16.84 -5.56
CA THR A 15 -26.84 -17.52 -4.28
C THR A 15 -25.45 -18.14 -4.23
N GLU A 16 -24.98 -18.73 -5.34
CA GLU A 16 -23.61 -19.24 -5.47
C GLU A 16 -22.58 -18.10 -5.47
N LYS A 17 -22.84 -17.01 -6.22
CA LYS A 17 -22.00 -15.80 -6.24
C LYS A 17 -21.80 -15.22 -4.83
N LYS A 18 -22.86 -15.15 -4.01
CA LYS A 18 -22.81 -14.75 -2.60
C LYS A 18 -22.01 -15.72 -1.72
N LYS A 19 -22.14 -17.04 -1.94
CA LYS A 19 -21.36 -18.06 -1.23
C LYS A 19 -19.86 -17.95 -1.51
N THR A 20 -19.48 -17.60 -2.74
CA THR A 20 -18.08 -17.33 -3.13
C THR A 20 -17.53 -16.01 -2.59
N LEU A 21 -18.39 -15.01 -2.34
CA LEU A 21 -18.02 -13.72 -1.76
C LEU A 21 -17.61 -13.81 -0.27
N TYR A 22 -18.29 -14.65 0.52
CA TYR A 22 -18.02 -14.79 1.96
C TYR A 22 -16.56 -15.15 2.33
N PRO A 23 -15.89 -16.12 1.67
CA PRO A 23 -14.47 -16.39 1.95
C PRO A 23 -13.52 -15.27 1.50
N LEU A 24 -13.89 -14.49 0.47
CA LEU A 24 -13.13 -13.31 0.04
C LEU A 24 -13.22 -12.19 1.09
N TYR A 25 -14.40 -11.98 1.66
CA TYR A 25 -14.61 -11.07 2.78
C TYR A 25 -13.73 -11.41 3.98
N ARG A 26 -13.67 -12.70 4.34
CA ARG A 26 -12.88 -13.16 5.49
C ARG A 26 -11.38 -12.90 5.29
N ARG A 27 -10.89 -13.08 4.06
CA ARG A 27 -9.51 -12.77 3.68
C ARG A 27 -9.22 -11.27 3.66
N ALA A 28 -10.08 -10.47 3.03
CA ALA A 28 -9.94 -9.01 3.01
C ALA A 28 -9.92 -8.45 4.45
N ARG A 29 -10.83 -8.95 5.31
CA ARG A 29 -10.89 -8.61 6.73
C ARG A 29 -9.62 -9.03 7.47
N HIS A 30 -9.03 -10.19 7.17
CA HIS A 30 -7.77 -10.62 7.81
C HIS A 30 -6.55 -9.84 7.34
N LEU A 31 -6.48 -9.50 6.05
CA LEU A 31 -5.40 -8.69 5.50
C LEU A 31 -5.39 -7.27 6.09
N ASP A 32 -6.56 -6.68 6.28
CA ASP A 32 -6.67 -5.35 6.90
C ASP A 32 -6.60 -5.40 8.44
N ARG A 33 -7.13 -6.45 9.09
CA ARG A 33 -7.09 -6.62 10.57
C ARG A 33 -5.71 -7.03 11.08
N LYS A 34 -4.91 -7.76 10.29
CA LYS A 34 -3.48 -7.97 10.59
C LYS A 34 -2.71 -6.65 10.63
N TRP A 35 -3.23 -5.57 10.03
CA TRP A 35 -2.55 -4.28 9.99
C TRP A 35 -2.92 -3.34 11.14
N THR A 36 -4.08 -3.53 11.80
CA THR A 36 -4.53 -2.67 12.92
C THR A 36 -3.92 -3.07 14.27
N ILE A 37 -3.48 -4.33 14.42
CA ILE A 37 -2.85 -4.84 15.66
C ILE A 37 -1.33 -4.59 15.69
N THR A 38 -0.73 -4.21 14.55
CA THR A 38 0.71 -3.98 14.38
C THR A 38 1.14 -2.55 14.73
N CYS A 39 0.45 -1.91 15.67
CA CYS A 39 0.97 -0.68 16.30
C CYS A 39 1.60 -0.95 17.68
N THR A 40 1.42 -2.16 18.24
CA THR A 40 1.93 -2.52 19.57
C THR A 40 2.94 -3.65 19.57
N LYS A 41 3.32 -4.19 18.40
CA LYS A 41 4.43 -5.14 18.24
C LYS A 41 5.27 -4.81 17.01
N PRO A 42 6.61 -4.75 17.11
CA PRO A 42 7.47 -4.61 15.95
C PRO A 42 7.34 -5.89 15.12
N ASP A 43 6.78 -5.73 13.94
CA ASP A 43 6.67 -6.72 12.88
C ASP A 43 8.01 -6.93 12.17
N GLU A 44 8.20 -8.09 11.54
CA GLU A 44 9.37 -8.45 10.71
C GLU A 44 9.70 -7.43 9.60
N PHE A 45 8.78 -6.50 9.29
CA PHE A 45 9.03 -5.33 8.44
C PHE A 45 10.03 -4.33 9.04
N THR A 46 10.32 -4.40 10.33
CA THR A 46 11.37 -3.61 10.99
C THR A 46 12.75 -3.89 10.36
N LEU A 47 12.99 -5.13 9.90
CA LEU A 47 14.27 -5.51 9.30
C LEU A 47 14.44 -4.94 7.89
N LEU A 48 13.38 -4.94 7.08
CA LEU A 48 13.38 -4.29 5.76
C LEU A 48 13.36 -2.75 5.85
N GLY A 49 12.79 -2.18 6.92
CA GLY A 49 12.83 -0.75 7.21
C GLY A 49 14.15 -0.26 7.80
N MET A 50 14.92 -1.13 8.44
CA MET A 50 16.25 -0.81 8.96
C MET A 50 17.28 -0.60 7.84
N ILE A 51 17.25 -1.39 6.76
CA ILE A 51 18.21 -1.26 5.65
C ILE A 51 18.21 0.15 5.02
N PRO A 52 17.06 0.73 4.64
CA PRO A 52 17.03 2.10 4.12
C PRO A 52 17.41 3.13 5.19
N VAL A 53 16.90 3.02 6.42
CA VAL A 53 17.22 3.99 7.48
C VAL A 53 18.70 3.99 7.85
N PHE A 54 19.31 2.81 7.98
CA PHE A 54 20.76 2.68 8.24
C PHE A 54 21.59 3.06 7.01
N GLY A 55 21.19 2.63 5.81
CA GLY A 55 21.88 2.96 4.56
C GLY A 55 21.89 4.46 4.27
N ASP A 56 20.74 5.13 4.47
CA ASP A 56 20.59 6.57 4.31
C ASP A 56 21.38 7.34 5.37
N THR A 57 21.40 6.85 6.63
CA THR A 57 22.18 7.46 7.72
C THR A 57 23.68 7.39 7.44
N VAL A 58 24.19 6.22 7.05
CA VAL A 58 25.61 6.04 6.72
C VAL A 58 25.99 6.86 5.50
N SER A 59 25.17 6.84 4.45
CA SER A 59 25.43 7.64 3.23
C SER A 59 25.44 9.14 3.52
N THR A 60 24.52 9.61 4.36
CA THR A 60 24.46 11.02 4.79
C THR A 60 25.66 11.37 5.67
N MET A 61 26.08 10.50 6.59
CA MET A 61 27.28 10.71 7.41
C MET A 61 28.55 10.79 6.55
N LEU A 62 28.68 9.91 5.55
CA LEU A 62 29.80 9.95 4.61
C LEU A 62 29.79 11.24 3.77
N ALA A 63 28.62 11.69 3.30
CA ALA A 63 28.48 12.95 2.56
C ALA A 63 28.83 14.17 3.40
N ILE A 64 28.41 14.20 4.68
CA ILE A 64 28.77 15.26 5.63
C ILE A 64 30.27 15.24 5.92
N GLY A 65 30.86 14.06 6.15
CA GLY A 65 32.30 13.92 6.37
C GLY A 65 33.14 14.37 5.17
N TYR A 66 32.71 14.02 3.96
CA TYR A 66 33.30 14.50 2.72
C TYR A 66 33.23 16.03 2.63
N PHE A 67 32.06 16.62 2.86
CA PHE A 67 31.88 18.07 2.87
C PHE A 67 32.80 18.77 3.88
N TRP A 68 32.89 18.26 5.11
CA TRP A 68 33.78 18.82 6.14
C TRP A 68 35.25 18.78 5.73
N ARG A 69 35.70 17.66 5.15
CA ARG A 69 37.08 17.52 4.67
C ARG A 69 37.37 18.52 3.55
N VAL A 70 36.52 18.58 2.52
CA VAL A 70 36.71 19.52 1.39
C VAL A 70 36.66 20.97 1.87
N ARG A 71 35.72 21.32 2.76
CA ARG A 71 35.60 22.67 3.33
C ARG A 71 36.88 23.08 4.06
N ASN A 72 37.46 22.19 4.85
CA ASN A 72 38.66 22.48 5.63
C ASN A 72 39.93 22.51 4.77
N THR A 73 40.02 21.67 3.73
CA THR A 73 41.18 21.61 2.84
C THR A 73 41.21 22.77 1.84
N PHE A 74 40.06 23.18 1.30
CA PHE A 74 39.99 24.15 0.20
C PHE A 74 39.43 25.52 0.61
N ALA A 75 39.18 25.76 1.90
CA ALA A 75 38.63 27.02 2.43
C ALA A 75 37.43 27.52 1.60
N LEU A 76 36.48 26.63 1.34
CA LEU A 76 35.40 26.87 0.36
C LEU A 76 34.64 28.18 0.66
N PRO A 77 34.36 29.01 -0.36
CA PRO A 77 33.50 30.17 -0.20
C PRO A 77 32.07 29.76 0.18
N LYS A 78 31.38 30.62 0.93
CA LYS A 78 30.05 30.34 1.51
C LYS A 78 29.02 29.91 0.47
N GLU A 79 29.10 30.41 -0.76
CA GLU A 79 28.19 30.06 -1.84
C GLU A 79 28.28 28.58 -2.26
N ILE A 80 29.50 28.06 -2.44
CA ILE A 80 29.74 26.65 -2.81
C ILE A 80 29.37 25.74 -1.65
N SER A 81 29.73 26.14 -0.43
CA SER A 81 29.37 25.43 0.80
C SER A 81 27.85 25.28 0.93
N ASN A 82 27.09 26.35 0.68
CA ASN A 82 25.62 26.31 0.71
C ASN A 82 25.04 25.39 -0.37
N LYS A 83 25.62 25.35 -1.58
CA LYS A 83 25.18 24.43 -2.64
C LYS A 83 25.40 22.97 -2.23
N MET A 84 26.54 22.63 -1.63
CA MET A 84 26.81 21.28 -1.15
C MET A 84 25.88 20.86 -0.02
N ILE A 85 25.64 21.74 0.96
CA ILE A 85 24.70 21.47 2.05
C ILE A 85 23.28 21.28 1.51
N LYS A 86 22.85 22.07 0.51
CA LYS A 86 21.55 21.89 -0.16
C LYS A 86 21.44 20.52 -0.83
N ASN A 87 22.49 20.04 -1.49
CA ASN A 87 22.49 18.71 -2.13
C ASN A 87 22.35 17.59 -1.10
N ILE A 88 23.06 17.67 0.03
CA ILE A 88 22.93 16.71 1.14
C ILE A 88 21.52 16.77 1.73
N GLY A 89 20.97 17.98 1.92
CA GLY A 89 19.61 18.17 2.40
C GLY A 89 18.56 17.55 1.47
N LEU A 90 18.72 17.71 0.15
CA LEU A 90 17.82 17.12 -0.84
C LEU A 90 17.86 15.59 -0.81
N HIS A 91 19.04 15.00 -0.66
CA HIS A 91 19.20 13.56 -0.49
C HIS A 91 18.39 13.04 0.71
N VAL A 92 18.53 13.69 1.88
CA VAL A 92 17.77 13.34 3.09
C VAL A 92 16.26 13.45 2.87
N VAL A 93 15.77 14.49 2.18
CA VAL A 93 14.34 14.63 1.87
C VAL A 93 13.83 13.49 1.00
N ILE A 94 14.60 13.10 -0.03
CA ILE A 94 14.25 11.98 -0.92
C ILE A 94 14.24 10.66 -0.13
N SER A 95 15.21 10.47 0.77
CA SER A 95 15.31 9.30 1.66
C SER A 95 14.12 9.17 2.63
N ILE A 96 13.36 10.25 2.91
CA ILE A 96 12.18 10.22 3.78
C ILE A 96 10.91 9.75 3.03
N LEU A 97 10.88 9.80 1.69
CA LEU A 97 9.72 9.40 0.88
C LEU A 97 9.15 7.99 1.21
N PRO A 98 9.96 6.95 1.43
CA PRO A 98 9.47 5.61 1.79
C PRO A 98 8.60 5.61 3.05
N MET A 99 8.92 6.47 4.04
CA MET A 99 8.15 6.56 5.30
C MET A 99 6.73 7.07 5.07
N ILE A 100 6.57 8.07 4.20
CA ILE A 100 5.27 8.65 3.86
C ILE A 100 4.41 7.62 3.13
N GLY A 101 4.99 6.90 2.17
CA GLY A 101 4.32 5.82 1.45
C GLY A 101 3.84 4.69 2.37
N TRP A 102 4.59 4.39 3.43
CA TRP A 102 4.21 3.40 4.44
C TRP A 102 3.02 3.87 5.29
N ILE A 103 3.02 5.13 5.75
CA ILE A 103 1.91 5.71 6.52
C ILE A 103 0.62 5.76 5.69
N LEU A 104 0.70 6.23 4.44
CA LEU A 104 -0.44 6.31 3.53
C LEU A 104 -1.08 4.93 3.31
N ARG A 105 -0.25 3.88 3.18
CA ARG A 105 -0.72 2.51 3.04
C ARG A 105 -1.51 2.03 4.27
N ARG A 106 -1.11 2.45 5.48
CA ARG A 106 -1.82 2.12 6.74
C ARG A 106 -3.20 2.79 6.82
N ILE A 107 -3.33 4.02 6.32
CA ILE A 107 -4.58 4.80 6.42
C ILE A 107 -5.60 4.36 5.37
N PHE A 108 -5.16 3.97 4.17
CA PHE A 108 -6.08 3.79 3.04
C PHE A 108 -6.88 2.47 3.04
N GLY A 109 -6.45 1.42 3.76
CA GLY A 109 -7.24 0.18 3.92
C GLY A 109 -7.74 -0.38 2.57
N VAL A 110 -6.83 -0.53 1.62
CA VAL A 110 -7.15 -0.73 0.20
C VAL A 110 -7.99 -2.00 -0.04
N ASN A 111 -7.76 -3.07 0.74
CA ASN A 111 -8.45 -4.35 0.53
C ASN A 111 -9.93 -4.29 0.93
N LYS A 112 -10.28 -3.61 2.04
CA LYS A 112 -11.67 -3.40 2.46
C LYS A 112 -12.44 -2.53 1.46
N ARG A 113 -11.79 -1.52 0.88
CA ARG A 113 -12.41 -0.67 -0.15
C ARG A 113 -12.66 -1.46 -1.43
N ASN A 114 -11.69 -2.25 -1.88
CA ASN A 114 -11.85 -3.12 -3.05
C ASN A 114 -12.94 -4.17 -2.86
N TYR A 115 -13.04 -4.77 -1.66
CA TYR A 115 -14.13 -5.69 -1.33
C TYR A 115 -15.51 -5.02 -1.43
N LYS A 116 -15.64 -3.79 -0.92
CA LYS A 116 -16.93 -3.06 -0.95
C LYS A 116 -17.37 -2.72 -2.38
N ILE A 117 -16.43 -2.45 -3.27
CA ILE A 117 -16.71 -2.23 -4.70
C ILE A 117 -17.22 -3.53 -5.33
N LEU A 118 -16.52 -4.64 -5.09
CA LEU A 118 -16.91 -5.96 -5.60
C LEU A 118 -18.30 -6.40 -5.09
N GLU A 119 -18.57 -6.20 -3.80
CA GLU A 119 -19.86 -6.52 -3.20
C GLU A 119 -21.01 -5.75 -3.84
N ARG A 120 -20.82 -4.45 -4.11
CA ARG A 120 -21.82 -3.61 -4.79
C ARG A 120 -22.09 -4.07 -6.20
N TYR A 121 -21.03 -4.40 -6.96
CA TYR A 121 -21.15 -4.88 -8.33
C TYR A 121 -21.99 -6.18 -8.41
N VAL A 122 -21.70 -7.15 -7.54
CA VAL A 122 -22.44 -8.44 -7.54
C VAL A 122 -23.89 -8.24 -7.10
N MET A 123 -24.16 -7.29 -6.19
CA MET A 123 -25.53 -6.94 -5.78
C MET A 123 -26.32 -6.27 -6.92
N SER A 124 -25.69 -5.37 -7.70
CA SER A 124 -26.36 -4.69 -8.81
C SER A 124 -26.67 -5.63 -9.98
N GLU A 125 -25.76 -6.55 -10.30
CA GLU A 125 -25.97 -7.57 -11.34
C GLU A 125 -27.15 -8.48 -10.98
N ALA A 126 -27.26 -8.88 -9.72
CA ALA A 126 -28.37 -9.68 -9.22
C ALA A 126 -29.74 -8.98 -9.35
N SER A 127 -29.80 -7.66 -9.12
CA SER A 127 -31.04 -6.89 -9.28
C SER A 127 -31.43 -6.68 -10.74
N HIS A 128 -30.46 -6.47 -11.64
CA HIS A 128 -30.74 -6.35 -13.07
C HIS A 128 -31.30 -7.64 -13.66
N ASN A 129 -30.69 -8.77 -13.35
CA ASN A 129 -31.16 -10.08 -13.83
C ASN A 129 -32.55 -10.43 -13.29
N ALA A 130 -32.85 -10.04 -12.05
CA ALA A 130 -34.18 -10.27 -11.46
C ALA A 130 -35.28 -9.42 -12.13
N ALA A 131 -34.97 -8.17 -12.48
CA ALA A 131 -35.91 -7.27 -13.17
C ALA A 131 -36.22 -7.78 -14.60
N GLU A 132 -35.20 -8.25 -15.32
CA GLU A 132 -35.33 -8.78 -16.68
C GLU A 132 -36.19 -10.06 -16.73
N SER A 133 -36.02 -10.96 -15.74
CA SER A 133 -36.87 -12.15 -15.62
C SER A 133 -38.34 -11.83 -15.33
N THR A 134 -38.63 -10.79 -14.54
CA THR A 134 -40.02 -10.39 -14.25
C THR A 134 -40.72 -9.72 -15.44
N SER A 135 -39.97 -9.05 -16.33
CA SER A 135 -40.50 -8.49 -17.57
C SER A 135 -40.73 -9.53 -18.68
N ALA A 136 -40.00 -10.65 -18.67
CA ALA A 136 -40.20 -11.74 -19.64
C ALA A 136 -41.38 -12.65 -19.31
N GLU A 137 -41.80 -12.71 -18.04
CA GLU A 137 -42.91 -13.55 -17.57
C GLU A 137 -44.28 -12.82 -17.64
N SER A 138 -44.28 -11.53 -18.02
CA SER A 138 -45.48 -10.69 -18.14
C SER A 138 -45.88 -10.38 -19.60
N THR A 139 -45.23 -11.02 -20.59
CA THR A 139 -45.55 -10.97 -22.03
C THR A 139 -45.94 -12.35 -22.53
#